data_AF-X5X338-F1
#
_entry.id   AF-X5X338-F1
#
_cell.length_a   1.000
_cell.length_b   1.000
_cell.length_c   1.000
_cell.angle_alpha   90.00
_cell.angle_beta   90.00
_cell.angle_gamma   90.00
#
_symmetry.space_group_name_H-M   'P 1'
#
loop_
_entity.id
_entity.type
_entity.pdbx_description
1 polymer ?
#
loop_
_entity_poly.entity_id
_entity_poly.type
_entity_poly.pdbx_seq_one_letter_code
_entity_poly.pdbx_strand_id
1 'polypeptide(L)'
;MIDRYKNLPLFEWTPACRLITFPPGKQVGIIRQVAAKWLGHRSSRQADAYAIQVDDEIQERFSLLGILPLERKRLSEEFWNAVRAEITKQRPSSRPGGSAA
;
A
#
# COMPACT_ATOMS: atom_id res chain seq x y z
N MET A 1 57.90 -4.97 -4.11
CA MET A 1 56.87 -6.01 -4.32
C MET A 1 55.54 -5.27 -4.47
N ILE A 2 55.04 -5.13 -5.70
CA ILE A 2 53.81 -4.36 -5.97
C ILE A 2 52.62 -5.21 -5.57
N ASP A 3 51.86 -4.72 -4.61
CA ASP A 3 50.75 -5.37 -3.92
C ASP A 3 49.52 -5.44 -4.86
N ARG A 4 49.56 -6.33 -5.86
CA ARG A 4 48.58 -6.42 -6.96
C ARG A 4 47.16 -6.81 -6.53
N TYR A 5 46.91 -7.05 -5.24
CA TYR A 5 45.64 -7.54 -4.72
C TYR A 5 44.74 -6.44 -4.15
N LYS A 6 45.24 -5.21 -3.98
CA LYS A 6 44.47 -4.11 -3.36
C LYS A 6 43.42 -3.46 -4.26
N ASN A 7 43.50 -3.68 -5.59
CA ASN A 7 42.61 -3.05 -6.57
C ASN A 7 41.75 -4.10 -7.32
N LEU A 8 41.38 -5.19 -6.65
CA LEU A 8 40.44 -6.15 -7.24
C LEU A 8 39.04 -5.51 -7.24
N PRO A 9 38.35 -5.44 -8.40
CA PRO A 9 37.09 -4.72 -8.56
C PRO A 9 35.95 -5.25 -7.66
N LEU A 10 36.14 -6.43 -7.06
CA LEU A 10 35.21 -7.01 -6.09
C LEU A 10 35.16 -6.25 -4.76
N PHE A 11 36.28 -5.67 -4.32
CA PHE A 11 36.34 -4.91 -3.05
C PHE A 11 35.92 -3.44 -3.20
N GLU A 12 35.88 -2.93 -4.44
CA GLU A 12 35.38 -1.60 -4.78
C GLU A 12 33.91 -1.62 -5.27
N TRP A 13 33.30 -2.81 -5.36
CA TRP A 13 31.93 -2.96 -5.83
C TRP A 13 30.92 -2.50 -4.77
N THR A 14 30.39 -1.28 -4.95
CA THR A 14 29.27 -0.74 -4.17
C THR A 14 28.00 -0.73 -5.03
N PRO A 15 27.29 -1.86 -5.19
CA PRO A 15 26.05 -1.87 -5.93
C PRO A 15 25.02 -0.95 -5.25
N ALA A 16 24.17 -0.30 -6.04
CA ALA A 16 23.07 0.48 -5.47
C ALA A 16 22.11 -0.46 -4.72
N CYS A 17 22.13 -0.41 -3.39
CA CYS A 17 21.17 -1.12 -2.54
C CYS A 17 19.77 -0.52 -2.77
N ARG A 18 18.86 -1.31 -3.35
CA ARG A 18 17.45 -0.93 -3.54
C ARG A 18 16.58 -1.73 -2.59
N LEU A 19 15.87 -1.05 -1.69
CA LEU A 19 14.86 -1.68 -0.85
C LEU A 19 13.61 -1.94 -1.70
N ILE A 20 13.24 -3.21 -1.85
CA ILE A 20 12.00 -3.62 -2.54
C ILE A 20 10.98 -3.97 -1.46
N THR A 21 10.13 -3.01 -1.09
CA THR A 21 9.05 -3.25 -0.14
C THR A 21 7.91 -4.02 -0.83
N PHE A 22 7.27 -4.95 -0.11
CA PHE A 22 6.09 -5.64 -0.65
C PHE A 22 5.01 -4.60 -1.02
N PRO A 23 4.50 -4.62 -2.27
CA PRO A 23 3.66 -3.54 -2.78
C PRO A 23 2.38 -3.38 -1.94
N PRO A 24 2.08 -2.17 -1.44
CA PRO A 24 0.90 -1.89 -0.62
C PRO A 24 -0.41 -2.28 -1.31
N GLY A 25 -0.50 -2.08 -2.63
CA GLY A 25 -1.65 -2.49 -3.45
C GLY A 25 -1.91 -4.00 -3.50
N LYS A 26 -0.95 -4.84 -3.07
CA LYS A 26 -1.11 -6.31 -3.01
C LYS A 26 -1.38 -6.82 -1.59
N GLN A 27 -1.50 -5.95 -0.59
CA GLN A 27 -1.80 -6.34 0.80
C GLN A 27 -3.30 -6.62 0.97
N VAL A 28 -3.80 -7.66 0.30
CA VAL A 28 -5.25 -7.96 0.18
C VAL A 28 -5.97 -8.02 1.53
N GLY A 29 -5.35 -8.58 2.57
CA GLY A 29 -5.93 -8.64 3.91
C GLY A 29 -6.17 -7.25 4.52
N ILE A 30 -5.18 -6.36 4.42
CA ILE A 30 -5.28 -4.97 4.90
C ILE A 30 -6.31 -4.21 4.06
N ILE A 31 -6.26 -4.34 2.74
CA ILE A 31 -7.20 -3.69 1.82
C ILE A 31 -8.65 -4.05 2.17
N ARG A 32 -8.94 -5.32 2.40
CA ARG A 32 -10.27 -5.80 2.83
C ARG A 32 -10.69 -5.23 4.17
N GLN A 33 -9.76 -5.19 5.14
CA GLN A 33 -10.03 -4.67 6.47
C GLN A 33 -10.32 -3.17 6.45
N VAL A 34 -9.54 -2.39 5.70
CA VAL A 34 -9.75 -0.94 5.53
C VAL A 34 -11.07 -0.68 4.82
N ALA A 35 -11.37 -1.41 3.74
CA ALA A 35 -12.65 -1.28 3.04
C ALA A 35 -13.86 -1.57 3.95
N ALA A 36 -13.79 -2.66 4.73
CA ALA A 36 -14.84 -3.04 5.67
C ALA A 36 -15.02 -1.99 6.79
N LYS A 37 -13.92 -1.47 7.35
CA LYS A 37 -13.97 -0.40 8.36
C LYS A 37 -14.55 0.89 7.77
N TRP A 38 -14.12 1.28 6.58
CA TRP A 38 -14.64 2.45 5.87
C TRP A 38 -16.16 2.35 5.67
N LEU A 39 -16.64 1.19 5.20
CA LEU A 39 -18.09 0.92 5.04
C LEU A 39 -18.85 0.85 6.37
N GLY A 40 -18.19 0.52 7.47
CA GLY A 40 -18.78 0.44 8.81
C GLY A 40 -19.03 1.81 9.46
N HIS A 41 -18.48 2.89 8.93
CA HIS A 41 -18.71 4.24 9.45
C HIS A 41 -20.13 4.74 9.13
N ARG A 42 -20.78 5.36 10.12
CA ARG A 42 -22.18 5.80 10.01
C ARG A 42 -22.38 7.01 9.12
N SER A 43 -21.33 7.80 8.91
CA SER A 43 -21.38 9.00 8.08
C SER A 43 -20.15 9.09 7.19
N SER A 44 -20.32 9.73 6.02
CA SER A 44 -19.20 10.00 5.11
C SER A 44 -18.06 10.71 5.83
N ARG A 45 -18.38 11.71 6.66
CA ARG A 45 -17.37 12.48 7.41
C ARG A 45 -16.52 11.60 8.33
N GLN A 46 -17.12 10.59 8.97
CA GLN A 46 -16.36 9.65 9.81
C GLN A 46 -15.48 8.74 8.95
N ALA A 47 -15.98 8.29 7.80
CA ALA A 47 -15.22 7.47 6.87
C ALA A 47 -14.05 8.24 6.23
N ASP A 48 -14.23 9.52 5.93
CA ASP A 48 -13.19 10.42 5.41
C ASP A 48 -12.11 10.69 6.47
N ALA A 49 -12.52 10.96 7.72
CA ALA A 49 -11.57 11.09 8.83
C ALA A 49 -10.74 9.81 9.04
N TYR A 50 -11.39 8.64 8.95
CA TYR A 50 -10.69 7.36 9.00
C TYR A 50 -9.73 7.16 7.82
N ALA A 51 -10.12 7.58 6.61
CA ALA A 51 -9.24 7.50 5.45
C ALA A 51 -7.97 8.35 5.63
N ILE A 52 -8.08 9.55 6.22
CA ILE A 52 -6.93 10.40 6.54
C ILE A 52 -6.00 9.69 7.53
N GLN A 53 -6.55 9.09 8.61
CA GLN A 53 -5.76 8.35 9.59
C GLN A 53 -4.97 7.19 8.95
N VAL A 54 -5.62 6.43 8.06
CA VAL A 54 -4.96 5.34 7.32
C VAL A 54 -3.85 5.87 6.42
N ASP A 55 -4.05 7.04 5.79
CA ASP A 55 -3.00 7.64 4.95
C ASP A 55 -1.81 8.07 5.79
N ASP A 56 -2.02 8.72 6.94
CA ASP A 56 -0.97 9.13 7.87
C ASP A 56 -0.12 7.93 8.32
N GLU A 57 -0.77 6.82 8.73
CA GLU A 57 -0.09 5.58 9.12
C GLU A 57 0.75 4.99 7.97
N ILE A 58 0.24 5.04 6.73
CA ILE A 58 0.97 4.56 5.55
C ILE A 58 2.17 5.46 5.24
N GLN A 59 2.01 6.79 5.30
CA GLN A 59 3.10 7.73 5.06
C GLN A 59 4.20 7.58 6.10
N GLU A 60 3.86 7.37 7.38
CA GLU A 60 4.82 7.11 8.44
C GLU A 60 5.62 5.84 8.15
N ARG A 61 4.96 4.74 7.80
CA ARG A 61 5.61 3.48 7.42
C ARG A 61 6.53 3.64 6.22
N PHE A 62 6.11 4.37 5.19
CA PHE A 62 6.97 4.67 4.04
C PHE A 62 8.18 5.51 4.42
N SER A 63 8.03 6.41 5.40
CA SER A 63 9.12 7.19 5.95
C SER A 63 10.15 6.32 6.64
N LEU A 64 9.70 5.41 7.51
CA LEU A 64 10.57 4.46 8.20
C LEU A 64 11.32 3.52 7.24
N LEU A 65 10.69 3.17 6.12
CA LEU A 65 11.29 2.35 5.07
C LEU A 65 12.20 3.14 4.10
N GLY A 66 12.34 4.46 4.29
CA GLY A 66 13.19 5.29 3.45
C GLY A 66 12.69 5.44 2.01
N ILE A 67 11.39 5.24 1.77
CA ILE A 67 10.79 5.35 0.43
C ILE A 67 10.81 6.83 0.01
N LEU A 68 11.25 7.10 -1.22
CA LEU A 68 11.31 8.46 -1.78
C LEU A 68 9.91 9.06 -1.96
N PRO A 69 9.72 10.38 -1.76
CA PRO A 69 8.40 11.03 -1.83
C PRO A 69 7.62 10.75 -3.13
N LEU A 70 8.31 10.72 -4.27
CA LEU A 70 7.69 10.41 -5.56
C LEU A 70 7.11 9.00 -5.60
N GLU A 71 7.83 8.01 -5.04
CA GLU A 71 7.38 6.63 -4.99
C GLU A 71 6.26 6.46 -3.95
N ARG A 72 6.29 7.19 -2.83
CA ARG A 72 5.21 7.17 -1.83
C ARG A 72 3.85 7.51 -2.45
N LYS A 73 3.80 8.58 -3.24
CA LYS A 73 2.57 9.00 -3.92
C LYS A 73 2.01 7.87 -4.80
N ARG A 74 2.88 7.26 -5.63
CA ARG A 74 2.50 6.16 -6.51
C ARG A 74 1.96 4.96 -5.73
N LEU A 75 2.64 4.58 -4.65
CA LEU A 75 2.25 3.44 -3.80
C LEU A 75 0.95 3.70 -3.02
N SER A 76 0.75 4.92 -2.52
CA SER A 76 -0.51 5.34 -1.88
C SER A 76 -1.67 5.32 -2.85
N GLU A 77 -1.48 5.83 -4.07
CA GLU A 77 -2.52 5.79 -5.12
C GLU A 77 -2.89 4.35 -5.48
N GLU A 78 -1.92 3.46 -5.64
CA GLU A 78 -2.15 2.03 -5.90
C GLU A 78 -2.95 1.36 -4.77
N PHE A 79 -2.57 1.62 -3.51
CA PHE A 79 -3.29 1.12 -2.35
C PHE A 79 -4.75 1.59 -2.33
N TRP A 80 -4.98 2.89 -2.45
CA TRP A 80 -6.33 3.46 -2.39
C TRP A 80 -7.20 3.07 -3.58
N ASN A 81 -6.62 2.85 -4.77
CA ASN A 81 -7.33 2.26 -5.89
C ASN A 81 -7.84 0.86 -5.57
N ALA A 82 -7.00 0.02 -4.96
CA ALA A 82 -7.39 -1.32 -4.54
C ALA A 82 -8.46 -1.30 -3.43
N VAL A 83 -8.35 -0.39 -2.46
CA VAL A 83 -9.38 -0.18 -1.42
C VAL A 83 -10.71 0.24 -2.03
N ARG A 84 -10.74 1.20 -2.96
CA ARG A 84 -11.98 1.63 -3.64
C ARG A 84 -12.64 0.50 -4.43
N ALA A 85 -11.85 -0.32 -5.11
CA ALA A 85 -12.36 -1.50 -5.79
C ALA A 85 -12.99 -2.49 -4.80
N GLU A 86 -12.35 -2.73 -3.66
CA GLU A 86 -12.86 -3.62 -2.62
C GLU A 86 -14.10 -3.05 -1.90
N ILE A 87 -14.16 -1.73 -1.67
CA ILE A 87 -15.37 -1.05 -1.17
C ILE A 87 -16.54 -1.32 -2.12
N THR A 88 -16.33 -1.15 -3.43
CA THR A 88 -17.37 -1.42 -4.45
C THR A 88 -17.83 -2.87 -4.40
N LYS A 89 -16.91 -3.81 -4.19
CA LYS A 89 -17.19 -5.24 -4.09
C LYS A 89 -17.94 -5.62 -2.81
N GLN A 90 -17.60 -5.01 -1.68
CA GLN A 90 -18.19 -5.30 -0.37
C GLN A 90 -19.53 -4.60 -0.14
N ARG A 91 -19.81 -3.50 -0.85
CA ARG A 91 -21.14 -2.89 -0.85
C ARG A 91 -22.16 -3.97 -1.25
N PRO A 92 -23.17 -4.26 -0.42
CA PRO A 92 -24.20 -5.21 -0.78
C PRO A 92 -24.84 -4.75 -2.09
N SER A 93 -24.79 -5.58 -3.14
CA SER A 93 -25.75 -5.42 -4.22
C SER A 93 -27.13 -5.65 -3.60
N SER A 94 -28.09 -4.76 -3.89
CA SER A 94 -29.50 -5.10 -3.66
C SER A 94 -29.74 -6.49 -4.25
N ARG A 95 -30.18 -7.43 -3.40
CA ARG A 95 -30.41 -8.84 -3.71
C ARG A 95 -31.00 -9.03 -5.12
N PRO A 96 -30.57 -10.04 -5.88
CA PRO A 96 -31.44 -10.58 -6.92
C PRO A 96 -32.66 -11.14 -6.20
N GLY A 97 -33.80 -10.47 -6.38
CA GLY A 97 -35.09 -10.97 -5.92
C GLY A 97 -35.30 -12.36 -6.50
N GLY A 98 -35.51 -13.35 -5.62
CA GLY A 98 -35.97 -14.66 -6.03
C GLY A 98 -37.33 -14.51 -6.69
N SER A 99 -37.43 -14.93 -7.94
CA SER A 99 -38.69 -15.31 -8.56
C SER A 99 -38.52 -16.72 -9.09
N ALA A 100 -38.71 -17.69 -8.21
CA ALA A 100 -39.14 -19.03 -8.62
C ALA A 100 -40.65 -19.05 -8.34
N ALA A 101 -41.43 -18.97 -9.42
CA ALA A 101 -42.87 -19.19 -9.45
C ALA A 101 -43.14 -20.23 -10.56
#